data_AF-A0A1C4LW96-F1
#
_entry.id   AF-A0A1C4LW96-F1
#
_cell.length_a   1.000
_cell.length_b   1.000
_cell.length_c   1.000
_cell.angle_alpha   90.00
_cell.angle_beta   90.00
_cell.angle_gamma   90.00
#
_symmetry.space_group_name_H-M   'P 1'
#
loop_
_entity.id
_entity.type
_entity.pdbx_description
1 polymer ?
#
loop_
_entity_poly.entity_id
_entity_poly.type
_entity_poly.pdbx_seq_one_letter_code
_entity_poly.pdbx_strand_id
1 'polypeptide(L)'
;MAYELNSLLGRLVGFRLYSVQFVMDYVQLRFDGPTNETPVLTCDVLPTLTLAGQSLSPTEAGWAGALRGFIPQNVISTHEKTGIGIKVDFDTGSIQLHPTKGELIGPEIAMLNGFEDRSWMVWRPGEDAFEDL
;
A
#
# COMPACT_ATOMS: atom_id res chain seq x y z
N MET A 1 7.17 22.24 4.46
CA MET A 1 6.38 22.16 3.21
C MET A 1 5.20 21.24 3.52
N ALA A 2 4.00 21.56 3.04
CA ALA A 2 2.89 20.62 3.08
C ALA A 2 3.19 19.47 2.11
N TYR A 3 2.89 18.24 2.52
CA TYR A 3 3.00 17.07 1.65
C TYR A 3 1.98 17.20 0.50
N GLU A 4 2.39 16.82 -0.71
CA GLU A 4 1.47 16.74 -1.86
C GLU A 4 0.99 15.31 -2.00
N LEU A 5 -0.33 15.10 -1.95
CA LEU A 5 -0.93 13.78 -2.07
C LEU A 5 -0.45 13.07 -3.33
N ASN A 6 -0.12 11.78 -3.18
CA ASN A 6 0.38 10.89 -4.21
C ASN A 6 1.78 11.24 -4.76
N SER A 7 2.44 12.30 -4.28
CA SER A 7 3.77 12.68 -4.78
C SER A 7 4.82 11.60 -4.52
N LEU A 8 4.80 10.98 -3.32
CA LEU A 8 5.73 9.91 -2.98
C LEU A 8 5.23 8.54 -3.44
N LEU A 9 3.96 8.22 -3.20
CA LEU A 9 3.36 6.94 -3.61
C LEU A 9 3.40 6.77 -5.14
N GLY A 10 3.18 7.85 -5.89
CA GLY A 10 3.28 7.91 -7.35
C GLY A 10 4.61 7.45 -7.93
N ARG A 11 5.69 7.51 -7.15
CA ARG A 11 7.01 7.01 -7.58
C ARG A 11 7.04 5.50 -7.76
N LEU A 12 6.09 4.75 -7.19
CA LEU A 12 5.97 3.30 -7.39
C LEU A 12 5.49 2.93 -8.80
N VAL A 13 4.91 3.85 -9.58
CA VAL A 13 4.45 3.53 -10.94
C VAL A 13 5.61 3.02 -11.79
N GLY A 14 5.43 1.84 -12.41
CA GLY A 14 6.46 1.15 -13.17
C GLY A 14 7.39 0.26 -12.34
N PHE A 15 7.35 0.33 -11.01
CA PHE A 15 7.99 -0.67 -10.15
C PHE A 15 7.18 -1.97 -10.13
N ARG A 16 7.86 -3.06 -9.85
CA ARG A 16 7.33 -4.41 -9.78
C ARG A 16 7.29 -4.88 -8.34
N LEU A 17 6.17 -5.44 -7.91
CA LEU A 17 6.09 -6.12 -6.63
C LEU A 17 6.83 -7.46 -6.73
N TYR A 18 7.93 -7.63 -6.00
CA TYR A 18 8.73 -8.87 -6.05
C TYR A 18 8.64 -9.70 -4.77
N SER A 19 8.23 -9.11 -3.65
CA SER A 19 8.12 -9.82 -2.37
C SER A 19 7.00 -9.26 -1.51
N VAL A 20 6.28 -10.17 -0.86
CA VAL A 20 5.33 -9.88 0.22
C VAL A 20 5.84 -10.59 1.46
N GLN A 21 6.00 -9.87 2.55
CA GLN A 21 6.50 -10.39 3.82
C GLN A 21 5.40 -10.25 4.87
N PHE A 22 5.00 -11.37 5.48
CA PHE A 22 4.08 -11.38 6.61
C PHE A 22 4.92 -11.36 7.90
N VAL A 23 4.79 -10.29 8.69
CA VAL A 23 5.59 -10.09 9.90
C VAL A 23 4.64 -9.88 11.06
N MET A 24 4.37 -10.95 11.80
CA MET A 24 3.43 -10.94 12.92
C MET A 24 2.07 -10.33 12.54
N ASP A 25 1.84 -9.07 12.89
CA ASP A 25 0.60 -8.30 12.74
C ASP A 25 0.60 -7.34 11.54
N TYR A 26 1.70 -7.19 10.81
CA TYR A 26 1.79 -6.32 9.64
C TYR A 26 2.31 -7.04 8.39
N VAL A 27 2.19 -6.39 7.23
CA VAL A 27 2.79 -6.87 5.98
C VAL A 27 3.73 -5.85 5.37
N GLN A 28 4.78 -6.32 4.70
CA GLN A 28 5.63 -5.47 3.87
C GLN A 28 5.52 -5.88 2.40
N LEU A 29 5.27 -4.90 1.55
CA LEU A 29 5.30 -5.02 0.10
C LEU A 29 6.62 -4.43 -0.39
N ARG A 30 7.42 -5.25 -1.07
CA ARG A 30 8.75 -4.84 -1.56
C ARG A 30 8.76 -4.76 -3.07
N PHE A 31 9.31 -3.65 -3.54
CA PHE A 31 9.31 -3.30 -4.95
C PHE A 31 10.75 -3.26 -5.49
N ASP A 32 10.92 -3.72 -6.74
CA ASP A 32 12.11 -3.51 -7.56
C ASP A 32 11.69 -2.85 -8.88
N GLY A 33 12.62 -2.31 -9.67
CA GLY A 33 12.17 -1.48 -10.78
C GLY A 33 13.26 -1.01 -11.73
N PRO A 34 12.95 0.04 -12.52
CA PRO A 34 13.86 0.57 -13.54
C PRO A 34 15.08 1.30 -12.95
N THR A 35 15.09 1.55 -11.64
CA THR A 35 16.20 2.16 -10.89
C THR A 35 16.79 1.12 -9.91
N ASN A 36 17.86 1.50 -9.20
CA ASN A 36 18.42 0.67 -8.12
C ASN A 36 17.66 0.83 -6.79
N GLU A 37 16.57 1.59 -6.78
CA GLU A 37 15.75 1.79 -5.59
C GLU A 37 15.02 0.49 -5.22
N THR A 38 14.85 0.26 -3.93
CA THR A 38 14.08 -0.88 -3.42
C THR A 38 13.00 -0.40 -2.45
N PRO A 39 11.95 0.28 -2.95
CA PRO A 39 10.93 0.83 -2.08
C PRO A 39 10.23 -0.27 -1.27
N VAL A 40 9.87 0.06 -0.03
CA VAL A 40 9.13 -0.82 0.86
C VAL A 40 7.92 -0.09 1.39
N LEU A 41 6.74 -0.63 1.10
CA LEU A 41 5.49 -0.21 1.74
C LEU A 41 5.21 -1.16 2.90
N THR A 42 5.42 -0.68 4.13
CA THR A 42 5.01 -1.37 5.36
C THR A 42 3.56 -1.00 5.64
N CYS A 43 2.70 -2.00 5.79
CA CYS A 43 1.28 -1.82 6.07
C CYS A 43 0.99 -2.32 7.49
N ASP A 44 0.98 -1.41 8.46
CA ASP A 44 0.65 -1.69 9.87
C ASP A 44 -0.83 -2.04 10.04
N VAL A 45 -1.67 -1.55 9.13
CA VAL A 45 -3.01 -2.07 8.87
C VAL A 45 -2.95 -2.99 7.66
N LEU A 46 -3.59 -4.16 7.75
CA LEU A 46 -3.63 -5.10 6.62
C LEU A 46 -4.50 -4.57 5.47
N PRO A 47 -4.03 -4.60 4.22
CA PRO A 47 -4.74 -4.02 3.09
C PRO A 47 -5.94 -4.86 2.66
N THR A 48 -6.96 -4.18 2.14
CA THR A 48 -8.03 -4.80 1.35
C THR A 48 -7.56 -4.99 -0.09
N LEU A 49 -7.90 -6.13 -0.68
CA LEU A 49 -7.56 -6.43 -2.07
C LEU A 49 -8.80 -6.30 -2.94
N THR A 50 -8.62 -5.90 -4.19
CA THR A 50 -9.68 -6.02 -5.22
C THR A 50 -9.16 -6.84 -6.38
N LEU A 51 -9.85 -7.90 -6.75
CA LEU A 51 -9.52 -8.79 -7.88
C LEU A 51 -10.80 -9.09 -8.67
N ALA A 52 -10.78 -8.90 -9.99
CA ALA A 52 -11.94 -9.13 -10.86
C ALA A 52 -13.26 -8.47 -10.34
N GLY A 53 -13.14 -7.30 -9.71
CA GLY A 53 -14.28 -6.57 -9.13
C GLY A 53 -14.77 -7.07 -7.77
N GLN A 54 -14.17 -8.13 -7.22
CA GLN A 54 -14.45 -8.62 -5.87
C GLN A 54 -13.44 -8.06 -4.89
N SER A 55 -13.94 -7.63 -3.73
CA SER A 55 -13.11 -7.17 -2.62
C SER A 55 -12.83 -8.33 -1.67
N LEU A 56 -11.60 -8.42 -1.17
CA LEU A 56 -11.15 -9.40 -0.17
C LEU A 56 -10.52 -8.66 1.00
N SER A 57 -11.15 -8.78 2.16
CA SER A 57 -10.64 -8.30 3.44
C SER A 57 -9.58 -9.25 4.01
N PRO A 58 -8.70 -8.77 4.90
CA PRO A 58 -7.68 -9.60 5.56
C PRO A 58 -8.21 -10.81 6.34
N THR A 59 -9.49 -10.78 6.74
CA THR A 59 -10.13 -11.87 7.51
C THR A 59 -10.63 -13.02 6.63
N GLU A 60 -10.69 -12.81 5.32
CA GLU A 60 -11.24 -13.80 4.38
C GLU A 60 -10.22 -14.86 3.99
N ALA A 61 -10.70 -16.10 3.89
CA ALA A 61 -9.89 -17.21 3.43
C ALA A 61 -9.40 -16.94 2.00
N GLY A 62 -8.10 -17.08 1.78
CA GLY A 62 -7.47 -16.83 0.48
C GLY A 62 -6.87 -15.43 0.32
N TRP A 63 -7.12 -14.49 1.23
CA TRP A 63 -6.53 -13.14 1.17
C TRP A 63 -5.01 -13.16 1.03
N ALA A 64 -4.30 -13.94 1.84
CA ALA A 64 -2.83 -14.03 1.75
C ALA A 64 -2.36 -14.62 0.41
N GLY A 65 -3.10 -15.59 -0.14
CA GLY A 65 -2.83 -16.17 -1.45
C GLY A 65 -3.06 -15.19 -2.59
N ALA A 66 -4.14 -14.41 -2.50
CA ALA A 66 -4.49 -13.32 -3.41
C ALA A 66 -3.44 -12.20 -3.37
N LEU A 67 -3.01 -11.77 -2.18
CA LEU A 67 -1.97 -10.75 -2.01
C LEU A 67 -0.65 -11.20 -2.66
N ARG A 68 -0.23 -12.45 -2.44
CA ARG A 68 0.94 -13.03 -3.10
C ARG A 68 0.77 -13.09 -4.63
N GLY A 69 -0.45 -13.25 -5.13
CA GLY A 69 -0.77 -13.31 -6.56
C GLY A 69 -0.44 -12.03 -7.33
N PHE A 70 -0.23 -10.91 -6.64
CA PHE A 70 0.28 -9.68 -7.26
C PHE A 70 1.77 -9.77 -7.62
N ILE A 71 2.53 -10.77 -7.16
CA ILE A 71 3.91 -11.00 -7.64
C ILE A 71 3.87 -11.76 -8.97
N PRO A 72 4.60 -11.35 -10.03
CA PRO A 72 5.54 -10.23 -10.12
C PRO A 72 4.99 -9.06 -10.96
N GLN A 73 3.79 -8.56 -10.65
CA GLN A 73 3.12 -7.52 -11.45
C GLN A 73 3.74 -6.14 -11.23
N ASN A 74 3.64 -5.31 -12.27
CA ASN A 74 4.03 -3.91 -12.21
C ASN A 74 2.88 -3.06 -11.66
N VAL A 75 3.23 -2.04 -10.90
CA VAL A 75 2.32 -0.99 -10.49
C VAL A 75 1.99 -0.13 -11.71
N ILE A 76 0.71 -0.04 -12.06
CA ILE A 76 0.23 0.72 -13.22
C ILE A 76 -0.27 2.12 -12.85
N SER A 77 -0.80 2.27 -11.64
CA SER A 77 -1.24 3.55 -11.09
C SER A 77 -1.26 3.50 -9.57
N THR A 78 -1.17 4.68 -8.95
CA THR A 78 -1.38 4.85 -7.52
C THR A 78 -2.35 5.98 -7.27
N HIS A 79 -3.06 5.90 -6.15
CA HIS A 79 -4.00 6.92 -5.71
C HIS A 79 -3.78 7.19 -4.24
N GLU A 80 -3.89 8.45 -3.87
CA GLU A 80 -3.86 8.91 -2.50
C GLU A 80 -4.89 10.03 -2.35
N LYS A 81 -5.97 9.77 -1.61
CA LYS A 81 -7.10 10.70 -1.48
C LYS A 81 -8.02 10.34 -0.31
N THR A 82 -8.56 11.35 0.38
CA THR A 82 -9.64 11.20 1.37
C THR A 82 -10.79 10.33 0.86
N GLY A 83 -11.27 9.42 1.72
CA GLY A 83 -12.33 8.45 1.40
C GLY A 83 -11.88 7.30 0.48
N ILE A 84 -10.65 7.32 -0.02
CA ILE A 84 -9.99 6.20 -0.73
C ILE A 84 -8.79 5.69 0.08
N GLY A 85 -8.12 6.54 0.86
CA GLY A 85 -6.85 6.24 1.50
C GLY A 85 -5.73 6.18 0.47
N ILE A 86 -4.85 5.17 0.59
CA ILE A 86 -3.84 4.87 -0.44
C ILE A 86 -4.18 3.59 -1.19
N LYS A 87 -3.96 3.61 -2.51
CA LYS A 87 -4.27 2.50 -3.41
C LYS A 87 -3.16 2.31 -4.43
N VAL A 88 -2.77 1.06 -4.65
CA VAL A 88 -1.78 0.65 -5.64
C VAL A 88 -2.48 -0.31 -6.61
N ASP A 89 -2.56 0.10 -7.88
CA ASP A 89 -3.19 -0.71 -8.93
C ASP A 89 -2.14 -1.51 -9.70
N PHE A 90 -2.56 -2.70 -10.11
CA PHE A 90 -1.86 -3.65 -10.95
C PHE A 90 -2.82 -4.12 -12.07
N ASP A 91 -2.32 -4.83 -13.07
CA ASP A 91 -3.15 -5.30 -14.18
C ASP A 91 -4.33 -6.19 -13.74
N THR A 92 -4.13 -7.02 -12.72
CA THR A 92 -5.18 -7.96 -12.27
C THR A 92 -6.07 -7.41 -11.14
N GLY A 93 -5.78 -6.23 -10.61
CA GLY A 93 -6.48 -5.72 -9.43
C GLY A 93 -5.74 -4.64 -8.65
N SER A 94 -6.10 -4.44 -7.39
CA SER A 94 -5.48 -3.40 -6.56
C SER A 94 -5.30 -3.83 -5.11
N ILE A 95 -4.31 -3.21 -4.47
CA ILE A 95 -4.09 -3.26 -3.02
C ILE A 95 -4.46 -1.89 -2.46
N GLN A 96 -5.34 -1.84 -1.47
CA GLN A 96 -5.84 -0.59 -0.88
C GLN A 96 -5.73 -0.60 0.64
N LEU A 97 -5.31 0.52 1.19
CA LEU A 97 -5.31 0.81 2.63
C LEU A 97 -6.26 1.96 2.89
N HIS A 98 -7.41 1.62 3.45
CA HIS A 98 -8.39 2.54 4.03
C HIS A 98 -9.14 1.80 5.14
N PRO A 99 -8.54 1.72 6.34
CA PRO A 99 -9.17 1.03 7.46
C PRO A 99 -10.44 1.76 7.90
N THR A 100 -11.38 0.98 8.40
CA THR A 100 -12.42 1.50 9.29
C THR A 100 -11.81 1.88 10.65
N LYS A 101 -12.50 2.74 11.42
CA LYS A 101 -12.03 3.13 12.78
C LYS A 101 -11.82 1.93 13.72
N GLY A 102 -12.52 0.81 13.49
CA GLY A 102 -12.39 -0.42 14.29
C GLY A 102 -11.18 -1.28 13.93
N GLU A 103 -10.56 -1.04 12.78
CA GLU A 103 -9.36 -1.76 12.30
C GLU A 103 -8.05 -1.01 12.67
N LEU A 104 -8.16 0.18 13.26
CA LEU A 104 -7.03 0.94 13.75
C LEU A 104 -6.53 0.36 15.07
N ILE A 105 -5.38 -0.32 15.04
CA ILE A 105 -4.74 -0.92 16.22
C ILE A 105 -3.62 -0.03 16.76
N GLY A 106 -2.95 0.72 15.88
CA GLY A 106 -1.81 1.57 16.19
C GLY A 106 -1.93 2.99 15.63
N PRO A 107 -0.92 3.84 15.87
CA PRO A 107 -0.91 5.22 15.42
C PRO A 107 -0.65 5.38 13.90
N GLU A 108 -0.20 4.32 13.24
CA GLU A 108 0.24 4.34 11.84
C GLU A 108 -0.59 3.36 11.02
N ILE A 109 -0.96 3.77 9.80
CA ILE A 109 -1.67 2.93 8.83
C ILE A 109 -0.65 2.23 7.93
N ALA A 110 0.33 3.00 7.44
CA ALA A 110 1.41 2.49 6.62
C ALA A 110 2.60 3.45 6.58
N MET A 111 3.75 2.94 6.16
CA MET A 111 4.96 3.70 5.86
C MET A 111 5.53 3.28 4.50
N LEU A 112 5.89 4.25 3.67
CA LEU A 112 6.67 4.04 2.44
C LEU A 112 8.06 4.65 2.59
N ASN A 113 9.09 3.88 2.29
CA ASN A 113 10.49 4.33 2.27
C ASN A 113 11.31 3.53 1.25
N GLY A 114 12.65 3.64 1.30
CA GLY A 114 13.57 2.84 0.48
C GLY A 114 14.01 3.50 -0.82
N PHE A 115 13.75 4.80 -0.97
CA PHE A 115 14.21 5.63 -2.08
C PHE A 115 15.64 6.15 -1.86
N GLU A 116 16.39 6.40 -2.93
CA GLU A 116 17.79 6.86 -2.89
C GLU A 116 17.95 8.23 -2.22
N ASP A 117 16.98 9.12 -2.44
CA ASP A 117 16.90 10.45 -1.84
C ASP A 117 16.50 10.43 -0.36
N ARG A 118 16.29 9.24 0.22
CA ARG A 118 15.82 9.01 1.60
C ARG A 118 14.45 9.60 1.90
N SER A 119 13.67 9.92 0.86
CA SER A 119 12.28 10.32 1.04
C SER A 119 11.48 9.19 1.68
N TRP A 120 10.56 9.56 2.55
CA TRP A 120 9.65 8.63 3.21
C TRP A 120 8.34 9.33 3.55
N MET A 121 7.28 8.54 3.71
CA MET A 121 5.97 8.99 4.15
C MET A 121 5.43 7.99 5.16
N VAL A 122 4.81 8.48 6.23
CA VAL A 122 3.98 7.67 7.12
C VAL A 122 2.58 8.24 7.07
N TRP A 123 1.61 7.37 6.83
CA TRP A 123 0.20 7.71 6.84
C TRP A 123 -0.42 7.38 8.18
N ARG A 124 -1.19 8.31 8.74
CA ARG A 124 -1.86 8.18 10.03
C ARG A 124 -3.33 8.56 9.94
N PRO A 125 -4.19 8.06 10.84
CA PRO A 125 -5.59 8.49 10.92
C PRO A 125 -5.70 10.00 11.20
N GLY A 126 -6.63 10.68 10.54
CA GLY A 126 -6.85 12.12 10.69
C GLY A 126 -5.89 13.01 9.88
N GLU A 127 -4.99 12.43 9.08
CA GLU A 127 -3.99 13.15 8.27
C GLU A 127 -4.16 12.85 6.77
N ASP A 128 -3.90 13.85 5.92
CA ASP A 128 -3.80 13.71 4.47
C ASP A 128 -4.96 12.89 3.83
N ALA A 129 -4.66 11.76 3.20
CA ALA A 129 -5.66 10.89 2.58
C ALA A 129 -6.56 10.13 3.56
N PHE A 130 -6.35 10.31 4.86
CA PHE A 130 -7.06 9.66 5.95
C PHE A 130 -7.66 10.69 6.92
N GLU A 131 -7.83 11.95 6.50
CA GLU A 131 -8.51 13.00 7.29
C GLU A 131 -9.95 12.61 7.70
N ASP A 132 -10.56 11.62 7.02
CA ASP A 132 -11.88 11.08 7.32
C ASP A 132 -11.90 10.00 8.42
N LEU A 133 -10.73 9.55 8.90
CA LEU A 133 -10.58 8.50 9.91
C LEU A 133 -10.43 9.03 11.34
#